data_AF-A0A7C3E2S4-F1
#
_entry.id   AF-A0A7C3E2S4-F1
#
_cell.length_a   1.000
_cell.length_b   1.000
_cell.length_c   1.000
_cell.angle_alpha   90.00
_cell.angle_beta   90.00
_cell.angle_gamma   90.00
#
_symmetry.space_group_name_H-M   'P 1'
#
loop_
_entity.id
_entity.type
_entity.pdbx_description
1 polymer ?
#
loop_
_entity_poly.entity_id
_entity_poly.type
_entity_poly.pdbx_seq_one_letter_code
_entity_poly.pdbx_strand_id
1 'polypeptide(L)'
;MRDAGHMYARSTDFSTAGNKAILARLAVGMGMTATGGTGVVILSKITKIEQADCTAAGLTSAQCVNKDKYVVVQRQIVGNPLFHASKYCSPPDSSLNLPEGNAKDIHKDDKLQVQNSNDLPPLTSGQFAYVVEGYFKGLGWTVPTLGIGNLLASRAIF
;
A
#
# COMPACT_ATOMS: atom_id res chain seq x y z
N MET A 1 3.15 -13.39 -0.12
CA MET A 1 2.34 -12.16 0.06
C MET A 1 1.20 -12.32 1.06
N ARG A 2 0.47 -13.46 1.04
CA ARG A 2 -0.66 -13.68 1.96
C ARG A 2 -0.26 -13.64 3.44
N ASP A 3 0.85 -14.28 3.81
CA ASP A 3 1.33 -14.29 5.20
C ASP A 3 1.73 -12.91 5.70
N ALA A 4 2.45 -12.15 4.88
CA ALA A 4 2.81 -10.77 5.18
C ALA A 4 1.58 -9.87 5.36
N GLY A 5 0.53 -10.08 4.55
CA GLY A 5 -0.73 -9.37 4.71
C GLY A 5 -1.46 -9.70 5.99
N HIS A 6 -1.48 -10.98 6.41
CA HIS A 6 -2.01 -11.34 7.72
C HIS A 6 -1.20 -10.75 8.87
N MET A 7 0.14 -10.71 8.78
CA MET A 7 0.98 -10.06 9.78
C MET A 7 0.70 -8.56 9.86
N TYR A 8 0.58 -7.89 8.71
CA TYR A 8 0.29 -6.46 8.64
C TYR A 8 -1.11 -6.12 9.16
N ALA A 9 -2.13 -6.92 8.82
CA ALA A 9 -3.48 -6.78 9.35
C ALA A 9 -3.54 -6.99 10.88
N ARG A 10 -2.59 -7.73 11.44
CA ARG A 10 -2.39 -7.90 12.90
C ARG A 10 -1.44 -6.85 13.50
N SER A 11 -1.29 -5.70 12.84
CA SER A 11 -0.49 -4.56 13.30
C SER A 11 1.01 -4.81 13.41
N THR A 12 1.55 -5.75 12.63
CA THR A 12 3.02 -5.86 12.50
C THR A 12 3.56 -4.66 11.75
N ASP A 13 4.43 -3.89 12.39
CA ASP A 13 5.07 -2.73 11.78
C ASP A 13 6.31 -3.10 10.96
N PHE A 14 6.19 -3.03 9.63
CA PHE A 14 7.29 -3.27 8.70
C PHE A 14 8.17 -2.04 8.43
N SER A 15 8.05 -0.97 9.22
CA SER A 15 9.01 0.14 9.21
C SER A 15 10.35 -0.27 9.84
N THR A 16 10.32 -1.19 10.81
CA THR A 16 11.48 -1.65 11.57
C THR A 16 12.38 -2.60 10.78
N ALA A 17 13.70 -2.49 10.95
CA ALA A 17 14.67 -3.29 10.21
C ALA A 17 14.47 -4.81 10.39
N GLY A 18 14.10 -5.26 11.58
CA GLY A 18 13.83 -6.66 11.88
C GLY A 18 12.65 -7.23 11.07
N ASN A 19 11.52 -6.50 11.03
CA ASN A 19 10.33 -6.96 10.31
C ASN A 19 10.52 -6.86 8.78
N LYS A 20 11.26 -5.85 8.28
CA LYS A 20 11.68 -5.79 6.87
C LYS A 20 12.50 -7.00 6.47
N ALA A 21 13.39 -7.47 7.33
CA ALA A 21 14.21 -8.65 7.06
C ALA A 21 13.37 -9.93 6.96
N ILE A 22 12.27 -10.05 7.71
CA ILE A 22 11.32 -11.17 7.58
C ILE A 22 10.67 -11.15 6.18
N LEU A 23 10.18 -9.98 5.75
CA LEU A 23 9.60 -9.79 4.41
C LEU A 23 10.60 -10.06 3.29
N ALA A 24 11.84 -9.59 3.43
CA ALA A 24 12.91 -9.86 2.46
C ALA A 24 13.27 -11.34 2.41
N ARG A 25 13.24 -12.05 3.55
CA ARG A 25 13.46 -13.51 3.62
C ARG A 25 12.32 -14.31 2.96
N LEU A 26 11.08 -13.86 3.07
CA LEU A 26 9.95 -14.46 2.36
C LEU A 26 10.05 -14.27 0.83
N ALA A 27 10.90 -13.36 0.37
CA ALA A 27 11.19 -13.09 -1.04
C ALA A 27 12.53 -13.70 -1.53
N VAL A 28 13.12 -14.64 -0.77
CA VAL A 28 14.39 -15.30 -1.14
C VAL A 28 14.27 -15.95 -2.52
N GLY A 29 15.27 -15.69 -3.37
CA GLY A 29 15.32 -16.17 -4.76
C GLY A 29 14.74 -15.19 -5.80
N MET A 30 14.07 -14.11 -5.38
CA MET A 30 13.46 -13.12 -6.30
C MET A 30 14.24 -11.80 -6.40
N GLY A 31 15.46 -11.75 -5.85
CA GLY A 31 16.37 -10.59 -5.99
C GLY A 31 15.94 -9.32 -5.26
N MET A 32 14.95 -9.39 -4.35
CA MET A 32 14.54 -8.28 -3.49
C MET A 32 15.39 -8.23 -2.22
N THR A 33 15.73 -7.03 -1.75
CA THR A 33 16.35 -6.80 -0.43
C THR A 33 15.42 -5.95 0.44
N ALA A 34 15.80 -5.66 1.69
CA ALA A 34 14.96 -4.84 2.57
C ALA A 34 14.70 -3.41 2.03
N THR A 35 15.63 -2.86 1.23
CA THR A 35 15.62 -1.47 0.76
C THR A 35 15.87 -1.32 -0.74
N GLY A 36 15.92 -2.42 -1.49
CA GLY A 36 16.28 -2.38 -2.91
C GLY A 36 16.07 -3.71 -3.64
N GLY A 37 16.88 -3.90 -4.68
CA GLY A 37 16.81 -5.08 -5.54
C GLY A 37 15.79 -4.97 -6.68
N THR A 38 15.42 -6.12 -7.23
CA THR A 38 14.51 -6.24 -8.39
C THR A 38 13.10 -6.67 -7.97
N GLY A 39 12.65 -6.17 -6.82
CA GLY A 39 11.31 -6.41 -6.32
C GLY A 39 10.90 -5.37 -5.27
N VAL A 40 9.59 -5.29 -5.06
CA VAL A 40 8.98 -4.41 -4.08
C VAL A 40 7.72 -5.06 -3.51
N VAL A 41 7.56 -4.92 -2.20
CA VAL A 41 6.34 -5.24 -1.47
C VAL A 41 5.78 -3.94 -0.93
N ILE A 42 4.53 -3.66 -1.28
CA ILE A 42 3.78 -2.48 -0.85
C ILE A 42 2.62 -2.97 0.00
N LEU A 43 2.59 -2.55 1.26
CA LEU A 43 1.49 -2.78 2.18
C LEU A 43 0.72 -1.47 2.35
N SER A 44 -0.60 -1.53 2.22
CA SER A 44 -1.47 -0.36 2.35
C SER A 44 -2.66 -0.69 3.23
N LYS A 45 -2.97 0.19 4.17
CA LYS A 45 -4.19 0.18 4.97
C LYS A 45 -5.13 1.25 4.43
N ILE A 46 -6.35 0.86 4.08
CA ILE A 46 -7.34 1.70 3.41
C ILE A 46 -8.60 1.76 4.27
N THR A 47 -9.22 2.94 4.36
CA THR A 47 -10.55 3.15 4.95
C THR A 47 -11.41 3.96 3.99
N LYS A 48 -12.73 3.96 4.20
CA LYS A 48 -13.63 4.94 3.59
C LYS A 48 -13.88 6.07 4.59
N ILE A 49 -13.84 7.31 4.13
CA ILE A 49 -14.21 8.49 4.92
C ILE A 49 -15.66 8.82 4.65
N GLU A 50 -16.48 8.88 5.68
CA GLU A 50 -17.88 9.26 5.59
C GLU A 50 -18.12 10.60 6.29
N GLN A 51 -19.31 11.18 6.08
CA GLN A 51 -19.64 12.49 6.66
C GLN A 51 -19.48 12.53 8.19
N ALA A 52 -19.78 11.41 8.88
CA ALA A 52 -19.61 11.29 10.32
C ALA A 52 -18.14 11.46 10.76
N ASP A 53 -17.19 10.94 9.97
CA ASP A 53 -15.75 11.08 10.25
C ASP A 53 -15.30 12.53 10.11
N CYS A 54 -15.75 13.21 9.04
CA CYS A 54 -15.47 14.62 8.83
C CYS A 54 -16.03 15.48 9.99
N THR A 55 -17.26 15.19 10.44
CA THR A 55 -17.88 15.91 11.57
C THR A 55 -17.16 15.64 12.88
N ALA A 56 -16.76 14.39 13.14
CA ALA A 56 -15.98 14.01 14.32
C ALA A 56 -14.59 14.70 14.34
N ALA A 57 -14.01 14.95 13.16
CA ALA A 57 -12.79 15.74 12.99
C ALA A 57 -13.01 17.26 13.09
N GLY A 58 -14.23 17.73 13.37
CA GLY A 58 -14.57 19.15 13.46
C GLY A 58 -14.57 19.87 12.11
N LEU A 59 -14.72 19.14 11.00
CA LEU A 59 -14.68 19.68 9.65
C LEU A 59 -16.09 19.82 9.06
N THR A 60 -16.29 20.90 8.31
CA THR A 60 -17.45 21.01 7.41
C THR A 60 -17.27 20.09 6.19
N SER A 61 -18.37 19.77 5.50
CA SER A 61 -18.31 18.96 4.27
C SER A 61 -17.43 19.59 3.18
N ALA A 62 -17.36 20.91 3.10
CA ALA A 62 -16.50 21.62 2.14
C ALA A 62 -15.00 21.53 2.49
N GLN A 63 -14.67 21.37 3.78
CA GLN A 63 -13.28 21.22 4.23
C GLN A 63 -12.80 19.77 4.17
N CYS A 64 -13.70 18.80 4.00
CA CYS A 64 -13.39 17.38 3.95
C CYS A 64 -13.31 16.88 2.50
N VAL A 65 -12.16 17.08 1.87
CA VAL A 65 -11.92 16.75 0.45
C VAL A 65 -12.10 15.26 0.15
N ASN A 66 -11.88 14.42 1.16
CA ASN A 66 -11.96 12.96 1.04
C ASN A 66 -13.34 12.38 1.43
N LYS A 67 -14.36 13.21 1.67
CA LYS A 67 -15.70 12.72 2.00
C LYS A 67 -16.22 11.76 0.92
N ASP A 68 -16.75 10.62 1.37
CA ASP A 68 -17.29 9.52 0.58
C ASP A 68 -16.26 8.82 -0.33
N LYS A 69 -14.96 9.00 -0.05
CA LYS A 69 -13.86 8.40 -0.79
C LYS A 69 -13.08 7.38 0.04
N TYR A 70 -12.46 6.44 -0.65
CA TYR A 70 -11.47 5.54 -0.09
C TYR A 70 -10.13 6.25 0.01
N VAL A 71 -9.49 6.18 1.18
CA VAL A 71 -8.20 6.80 1.44
C VAL A 71 -7.22 5.83 2.08
N VAL A 72 -5.96 5.98 1.74
CA VAL A 72 -4.87 5.28 2.41
C VAL A 72 -4.58 5.96 3.74
N VAL A 73 -4.66 5.20 4.83
CA VAL A 73 -4.31 5.67 6.18
C VAL A 73 -2.89 5.27 6.58
N GLN A 74 -2.32 4.25 5.95
CA GLN A 74 -0.93 3.85 6.14
C GLN A 74 -0.40 3.15 4.90
N ARG A 75 0.85 3.41 4.51
CA ARG A 75 1.59 2.71 3.46
C ARG A 75 3.00 2.36 3.91
N GLN A 76 3.35 1.07 3.84
CA GLN A 76 4.71 0.60 4.10
C GLN A 76 5.30 -0.03 2.85
N ILE A 77 6.57 0.26 2.58
CA ILE A 77 7.29 -0.26 1.41
C ILE A 77 8.53 -1.01 1.88
N VAL A 78 8.72 -2.20 1.33
CA VAL A 78 9.93 -3.03 1.50
C VAL A 78 10.46 -3.38 0.12
N GLY A 79 11.78 -3.28 -0.08
CA GLY A 79 12.40 -3.43 -1.40
C GLY A 79 12.59 -2.11 -2.12
N ASN A 80 12.61 -2.15 -3.45
CA ASN A 80 12.89 -0.99 -4.30
C ASN A 80 11.60 -0.25 -4.69
N PRO A 81 11.27 0.91 -4.09
CA PRO A 81 10.05 1.65 -4.41
C PRO A 81 9.96 2.08 -5.89
N LEU A 82 11.08 2.19 -6.59
CA LEU A 82 11.12 2.55 -8.02
C LEU A 82 10.90 1.35 -8.96
N PHE A 83 10.87 0.13 -8.44
CA PHE A 83 10.68 -1.06 -9.26
C PHE A 83 9.26 -1.13 -9.84
N HIS A 84 8.26 -0.79 -9.03
CA HIS A 84 6.86 -0.75 -9.46
C HIS A 84 6.02 0.11 -8.51
N ALA A 85 5.11 0.93 -9.04
CA ALA A 85 4.16 1.71 -8.25
C ALA A 85 2.95 0.86 -7.80
N SER A 86 2.28 1.25 -6.72
CA SER A 86 1.04 0.58 -6.28
C SER A 86 -0.10 0.78 -7.29
N LYS A 87 -0.97 -0.23 -7.46
CA LYS A 87 -2.20 -0.09 -8.25
C LYS A 87 -3.24 0.78 -7.53
N TYR A 88 -3.22 0.81 -6.19
CA TYR A 88 -4.26 1.46 -5.40
C TYR A 88 -3.94 2.90 -5.09
N CYS A 89 -2.71 3.18 -4.63
CA CYS A 89 -2.35 4.54 -4.24
C CYS A 89 -0.84 4.70 -4.13
N SER A 90 -0.33 5.82 -4.64
CA SER A 90 1.08 6.19 -4.52
C SER A 90 1.21 7.57 -3.87
N PRO A 91 0.82 7.71 -2.58
CA PRO A 91 0.91 9.00 -1.91
C PRO A 91 2.37 9.46 -1.84
N PRO A 92 2.66 10.76 -2.03
CA PRO A 92 4.00 11.27 -1.87
C PRO A 92 4.41 11.29 -0.40
N ASP A 93 5.72 11.31 -0.15
CA ASP A 93 6.27 11.33 1.22
C ASP A 93 5.83 12.58 2.00
N SER A 94 5.46 13.67 1.32
CA SER A 94 4.87 14.85 1.95
C SER A 94 3.58 14.55 2.71
N SER A 95 2.82 13.54 2.28
CA SER A 95 1.52 13.13 2.82
C SER A 95 1.63 12.08 3.93
N LEU A 96 2.83 11.54 4.18
CA LEU A 96 3.07 10.45 5.12
C LEU A 96 4.06 10.85 6.23
N ASN A 97 3.84 10.32 7.43
CA ASN A 97 4.82 10.30 8.51
C ASN A 97 5.75 9.12 8.27
N LEU A 98 7.00 9.40 7.92
CA LEU A 98 8.03 8.39 7.69
C LEU A 98 8.83 8.16 8.99
N PRO A 99 9.28 6.93 9.27
CA PRO A 99 9.24 5.74 8.40
C PRO A 99 7.98 4.85 8.55
N GLU A 100 7.07 5.15 9.48
CA GLU A 100 5.91 4.30 9.80
C GLU A 100 4.91 4.23 8.65
N GLY A 101 4.89 5.27 7.82
CA GLY A 101 4.07 5.37 6.62
C GLY A 101 2.62 5.78 6.89
N ASN A 102 2.32 6.30 8.08
CA ASN A 102 0.98 6.77 8.44
C ASN A 102 0.63 8.05 7.70
N ALA A 103 -0.60 8.16 7.21
CA ALA A 103 -1.10 9.38 6.59
C ALA A 103 -1.14 10.55 7.59
N LYS A 104 -0.77 11.76 7.13
CA LYS A 104 -0.79 12.97 7.95
C LYS A 104 -2.19 13.55 8.16
N ASP A 105 -2.97 13.65 7.07
CA ASP A 105 -4.34 14.18 7.12
C ASP A 105 -5.25 13.40 6.16
N ILE A 106 -5.93 12.39 6.70
CA ILE A 106 -6.82 11.51 5.94
C ILE A 106 -8.10 12.20 5.45
N HIS A 107 -8.43 13.40 5.96
CA HIS A 107 -9.66 14.10 5.62
C HIS A 107 -9.45 15.13 4.51
N LYS A 108 -8.30 15.81 4.51
CA LYS A 108 -8.01 16.95 3.62
C LYS A 108 -7.01 16.66 2.51
N ASP A 109 -6.14 15.66 2.68
CA ASP A 109 -5.11 15.36 1.68
C ASP A 109 -5.68 14.47 0.57
N ASP A 110 -5.90 15.06 -0.59
CA ASP A 110 -6.45 14.38 -1.76
C ASP A 110 -5.50 13.34 -2.37
N LYS A 111 -4.21 13.45 -2.09
CA LYS A 111 -3.18 12.52 -2.60
C LYS A 111 -3.25 11.15 -1.95
N LEU A 112 -4.03 11.01 -0.87
CA LEU A 112 -4.31 9.75 -0.19
C LEU A 112 -5.46 8.97 -0.84
N GLN A 113 -6.20 9.57 -1.79
CA GLN A 113 -7.33 8.92 -2.44
C GLN A 113 -6.90 7.69 -3.24
N VAL A 114 -7.67 6.61 -3.10
CA VAL A 114 -7.45 5.36 -3.83
C VAL A 114 -7.95 5.50 -5.25
N GLN A 115 -7.11 5.12 -6.22
CA GLN A 115 -7.40 5.24 -7.66
C GLN A 115 -8.29 4.10 -8.19
N ASN A 116 -8.16 2.89 -7.63
CA ASN A 116 -8.85 1.68 -8.07
C ASN A 116 -9.64 1.02 -6.93
N SER A 117 -10.77 1.62 -6.55
CA SER A 117 -11.61 1.12 -5.44
C SER A 117 -12.54 -0.03 -5.82
N ASN A 118 -12.72 -0.34 -7.10
CA ASN A 118 -13.64 -1.40 -7.55
C ASN A 118 -13.26 -2.80 -7.07
N ASP A 119 -11.96 -3.04 -6.83
CA ASP A 119 -11.44 -4.31 -6.34
C ASP A 119 -11.48 -4.41 -4.80
N LEU A 120 -11.82 -3.31 -4.11
CA LEU A 120 -11.91 -3.29 -2.65
C LEU A 120 -13.29 -3.76 -2.19
N PRO A 121 -13.37 -4.45 -1.03
CA PRO A 121 -14.66 -4.71 -0.41
C PRO A 121 -15.36 -3.38 -0.10
N PRO A 122 -16.72 -3.35 -0.11
CA PRO A 122 -17.45 -2.18 0.32
C PRO A 122 -17.13 -1.91 1.79
N LEU A 123 -16.43 -0.81 2.06
CA LEU A 123 -16.11 -0.38 3.43
C LEU A 123 -17.09 0.69 3.89
N THR A 124 -17.43 0.65 5.18
CA THR A 124 -18.07 1.76 5.90
C THR A 124 -17.04 2.49 6.77
N SER A 125 -17.40 3.63 7.34
CA SER A 125 -16.58 4.29 8.36
C SER A 125 -16.18 3.29 9.47
N GLY A 126 -14.92 3.38 9.90
CA GLY A 126 -14.32 2.50 10.91
C GLY A 126 -13.88 1.12 10.42
N GLN A 127 -14.20 0.74 9.18
CA GLN A 127 -13.72 -0.51 8.58
C GLN A 127 -12.42 -0.27 7.80
N PHE A 128 -11.52 -1.25 7.85
CA PHE A 128 -10.24 -1.18 7.17
C PHE A 128 -10.06 -2.36 6.23
N ALA A 129 -9.61 -2.08 5.01
CA ALA A 129 -9.05 -3.08 4.11
C ALA A 129 -7.53 -3.03 4.19
N TYR A 130 -6.89 -4.19 4.28
CA TYR A 130 -5.44 -4.34 4.22
C TYR A 130 -5.07 -4.92 2.87
N VAL A 131 -4.35 -4.15 2.08
CA VAL A 131 -3.90 -4.53 0.74
C VAL A 131 -2.41 -4.80 0.77
N VAL A 132 -2.00 -5.93 0.21
CA VAL A 132 -0.60 -6.26 0.01
C VAL A 132 -0.36 -6.53 -1.46
N GLU A 133 0.57 -5.77 -2.05
CA GLU A 133 0.99 -5.89 -3.43
C GLU A 133 2.46 -6.26 -3.49
N GLY A 134 2.79 -7.28 -4.28
CA GLY A 134 4.14 -7.76 -4.49
C GLY A 134 4.46 -7.77 -5.96
N TYR A 135 5.58 -7.16 -6.30
CA TYR A 135 6.09 -7.07 -7.66
C TYR A 135 7.53 -7.53 -7.66
N PHE A 136 7.84 -8.53 -8.48
CA PHE A 136 9.17 -9.13 -8.53
C PHE A 136 9.59 -9.38 -9.97
N LYS A 137 10.88 -9.30 -10.22
CA LYS A 137 11.45 -9.77 -11.48
C LYS A 137 11.47 -11.30 -11.49
N GLY A 138 10.71 -11.89 -12.40
CA GLY A 138 10.70 -13.31 -12.72
C GLY A 138 11.97 -13.76 -13.43
N LEU A 139 12.19 -15.08 -13.39
CA LEU A 139 13.39 -15.74 -13.89
C LEU A 139 13.34 -16.07 -15.39
N GLY A 140 12.28 -15.65 -16.10
CA GLY A 140 12.09 -15.92 -17.52
C GLY A 140 12.99 -15.06 -18.42
N TRP A 141 13.10 -15.47 -19.69
CA TRP A 141 13.80 -14.71 -20.72
C TRP A 141 12.87 -13.63 -21.29
N THR A 142 13.29 -12.36 -21.29
CA THR A 142 12.47 -11.28 -21.87
C THR A 142 12.58 -11.40 -23.39
N VAL A 143 11.49 -11.78 -24.07
CA VAL A 143 11.44 -11.77 -25.54
C VAL A 143 11.26 -10.32 -26.00
N PRO A 144 12.28 -9.67 -26.62
CA PRO A 144 12.27 -8.22 -26.83
C PRO A 144 11.14 -7.71 -27.74
N THR A 145 10.55 -8.58 -28.55
CA THR A 145 9.63 -8.23 -29.63
C THR A 145 8.15 -8.37 -29.28
N LEU A 146 7.80 -8.98 -28.14
CA LEU A 146 6.41 -9.23 -27.75
C LEU A 146 5.97 -8.49 -26.48
N GLY A 147 6.86 -7.73 -25.84
CA GLY A 147 6.53 -6.96 -24.62
C GLY A 147 6.06 -7.82 -23.43
N ILE A 148 6.24 -9.14 -23.50
CA ILE A 148 5.87 -10.07 -22.43
C ILE A 148 6.92 -9.92 -21.34
N GLY A 149 6.59 -9.10 -20.33
CA GLY A 149 7.48 -8.79 -19.23
C GLY A 149 7.61 -9.96 -18.25
N ASN A 150 8.81 -10.16 -17.74
CA ASN A 150 9.07 -11.07 -16.62
C ASN A 150 8.61 -10.48 -15.28
N LEU A 151 7.47 -9.78 -15.22
CA LEU A 151 6.97 -9.24 -13.97
C LEU A 151 6.08 -10.28 -13.29
N LEU A 152 6.51 -10.75 -12.12
CA LEU A 152 5.67 -11.55 -11.24
C LEU A 152 4.94 -10.60 -10.29
N ALA A 153 3.62 -10.52 -10.44
CA ALA A 153 2.76 -9.74 -9.59
C ALA A 153 1.85 -10.64 -8.74
N SER A 154 1.74 -10.34 -7.45
CA SER A 154 0.82 -11.01 -6.52
C SER A 154 0.11 -9.96 -5.68
N ARG A 155 -1.20 -10.14 -5.46
CA ARG A 155 -1.99 -9.27 -4.58
C ARG A 155 -2.83 -10.09 -3.60
N ALA A 156 -3.05 -9.54 -2.42
CA ALA A 156 -4.00 -10.05 -1.44
C ALA A 156 -4.70 -8.88 -0.74
N ILE A 157 -5.98 -9.04 -0.44
CA ILE A 157 -6.83 -8.08 0.26
C ILE A 157 -7.45 -8.82 1.44
N PHE A 158 -7.45 -8.18 2.61
CA PHE A 158 -7.99 -8.69 3.87
C PHE A 158 -8.93 -7.68 4.50
#